data_AF-X1UYG2-F1
#
_entry.id   AF-X1UYG2-F1
#
_cell.length_a   1.000
_cell.length_b   1.000
_cell.length_c   1.000
_cell.angle_alpha   90.00
_cell.angle_beta   90.00
_cell.angle_gamma   90.00
#
_symmetry.space_group_name_H-M   'P 1'
#
loop_
_entity.id
_entity.type
_entity.pdbx_description
1 polymer ?
#
loop_
_entity_poly.entity_id
_entity_poly.type
_entity_poly.pdbx_seq_one_letter_code
_entity_poly.pdbx_strand_id
1 'polypeptide(L)'
;MDKMTVRDIEVSNKRVLVRVDFNVPLDEETGVIADDSRIRAALPTIEYLIDRRAKVILCSHLGRPKGKVVDKLRLAVVAQRLSQILGRQVAFTKDCTGPDVEKVVEKSKNGDVLLLENIRFHPEEERNDASFAQALARLADIYVNDAFGAVHRSHASIVSVTEYLTAVAGLLLEKEIEVLGGIIDNPAHPFAALLGGAKISDKVGMIETIISKVDYILIGGGIAATFLKAKSYEVGLSLIEQDRLDLAAKLMEDATKRGVRLLLPVDVVVA
;
A
#
# COMPACT_ATOMS: atom_id res chain seq x y z
N MET A 1 14.21 -3.32 13.48
CA MET A 1 12.77 -3.10 13.35
C MET A 1 12.14 -3.35 14.72
N ASP A 2 11.39 -2.41 15.26
CA ASP A 2 10.73 -2.53 16.58
C ASP A 2 9.22 -2.81 16.46
N LYS A 3 8.82 -3.67 15.52
CA LYS A 3 7.42 -4.08 15.33
C LYS A 3 7.33 -5.60 15.42
N MET A 4 6.33 -6.08 16.16
CA MET A 4 6.00 -7.50 16.16
C MET A 4 5.45 -7.90 14.79
N THR A 5 5.80 -9.10 14.39
CA THR A 5 5.40 -9.72 13.12
C THR A 5 4.55 -10.95 13.38
N VAL A 6 3.97 -11.50 12.32
CA VAL A 6 3.25 -12.78 12.36
C VAL A 6 4.15 -13.96 12.79
N ARG A 7 5.48 -13.78 12.84
CA ARG A 7 6.44 -14.77 13.35
C ARG A 7 6.60 -14.75 14.88
N ASP A 8 6.17 -13.67 15.53
CA ASP A 8 6.39 -13.43 16.96
C ASP A 8 5.20 -13.86 17.84
N ILE A 9 4.16 -14.43 17.23
CA ILE A 9 2.91 -14.79 17.91
C ILE A 9 2.41 -16.18 17.50
N GLU A 10 1.67 -16.82 18.40
CA GLU A 10 1.01 -18.10 18.13
C GLU A 10 -0.33 -17.88 17.41
N VAL A 11 -0.44 -18.42 16.20
CA VAL A 11 -1.61 -18.25 15.32
C VAL A 11 -2.39 -19.55 15.11
N SER A 12 -1.87 -20.69 15.60
CA SER A 12 -2.48 -21.99 15.37
C SER A 12 -3.87 -22.10 15.98
N ASN A 13 -4.82 -22.53 15.16
CA ASN A 13 -6.25 -22.64 15.51
C ASN A 13 -6.89 -21.32 15.97
N LYS A 14 -6.26 -20.17 15.69
CA LYS A 14 -6.81 -18.84 15.96
C LYS A 14 -7.51 -18.28 14.72
N ARG A 15 -8.47 -17.39 14.97
CA ARG A 15 -9.11 -16.57 13.93
C ARG A 15 -8.23 -15.35 13.69
N VAL A 16 -7.72 -15.18 12.48
CA VAL A 16 -6.77 -14.12 12.16
C VAL A 16 -7.39 -13.20 11.11
N LEU A 17 -7.68 -11.96 11.50
CA LEU A 17 -8.10 -10.91 10.58
C LEU A 17 -6.85 -10.34 9.92
N VAL A 18 -6.74 -10.50 8.60
CA VAL A 18 -5.59 -10.05 7.82
C VAL A 18 -6.02 -8.92 6.89
N ARG A 19 -5.48 -7.72 7.13
CA ARG A 19 -5.67 -6.58 6.22
C ARG A 19 -4.67 -6.67 5.08
N VAL A 20 -5.16 -6.88 3.86
CA VAL A 20 -4.34 -7.04 2.63
C VAL A 20 -4.69 -5.97 1.60
N ASP A 21 -3.75 -5.53 0.76
CA ASP A 21 -4.06 -4.60 -0.33
C ASP A 21 -4.44 -5.34 -1.62
N PHE A 22 -5.71 -5.71 -1.78
CA PHE A 22 -6.26 -6.27 -3.03
C PHE A 22 -6.94 -5.22 -3.91
N ASN A 23 -6.54 -3.95 -3.82
CA ASN A 23 -7.00 -2.93 -4.75
C ASN A 23 -6.26 -3.08 -6.09
N VAL A 24 -6.68 -4.08 -6.88
CA VAL A 24 -6.14 -4.42 -8.20
C VAL A 24 -6.82 -3.63 -9.31
N PRO A 25 -6.13 -3.32 -10.42
CA PRO A 25 -6.78 -2.76 -11.59
C PRO A 25 -7.72 -3.79 -12.21
N LEU A 26 -8.94 -3.35 -12.51
CA LEU A 26 -9.91 -4.11 -13.28
C LEU A 26 -9.98 -3.53 -14.69
N ASP A 27 -10.08 -4.40 -15.67
CA ASP A 27 -10.43 -4.04 -17.04
C ASP A 27 -11.85 -3.44 -17.07
N GLU A 28 -12.00 -2.28 -17.70
CA GLU A 28 -13.25 -1.50 -17.62
C GLU A 28 -14.41 -2.16 -18.37
N GLU A 29 -14.12 -2.94 -19.42
CA GLU A 29 -15.14 -3.58 -20.26
C GLU A 29 -15.57 -4.94 -19.68
N THR A 30 -14.59 -5.74 -19.25
CA THR A 30 -14.82 -7.13 -18.84
C THR A 30 -14.96 -7.30 -17.32
N GLY A 31 -14.48 -6.34 -16.53
CA GLY A 31 -14.42 -6.45 -15.07
C GLY A 31 -13.40 -7.47 -14.57
N VAL A 32 -12.56 -8.02 -15.45
CA VAL A 32 -11.51 -8.98 -15.13
C VAL A 32 -10.30 -8.26 -14.54
N ILE A 33 -9.57 -8.93 -13.65
CA ILE A 33 -8.33 -8.41 -13.06
C ILE A 33 -7.27 -8.30 -14.15
N ALA A 34 -6.79 -7.08 -14.42
CA ALA A 34 -5.75 -6.80 -15.41
C ALA A 34 -4.33 -7.09 -14.87
N ASP A 35 -4.13 -6.91 -13.56
CA ASP A 35 -2.86 -7.18 -12.87
C ASP A 35 -3.13 -7.75 -11.48
N ASP A 36 -2.64 -8.96 -11.22
CA ASP A 36 -2.81 -9.67 -9.94
C ASP A 36 -1.58 -9.58 -9.02
N SER A 37 -0.60 -8.73 -9.34
CA SER A 37 0.66 -8.58 -8.59
C SER A 37 0.42 -8.30 -7.10
N ARG A 38 -0.59 -7.49 -6.78
CA ARG A 38 -0.98 -7.20 -5.39
C ARG A 38 -1.54 -8.42 -4.65
N ILE A 39 -2.28 -9.28 -5.34
CA ILE A 39 -2.78 -10.53 -4.75
C ILE A 39 -1.60 -11.47 -4.46
N ARG A 40 -0.67 -11.58 -5.42
CA ARG A 40 0.54 -12.40 -5.29
C ARG A 40 1.44 -11.93 -4.15
N ALA A 41 1.57 -10.61 -3.98
CA ALA A 41 2.42 -10.02 -2.94
C ALA A 41 1.96 -10.39 -1.52
N ALA A 42 0.67 -10.66 -1.30
CA ALA A 42 0.14 -11.06 0.01
C ALA A 42 0.18 -12.57 0.27
N LEU A 43 0.47 -13.40 -0.75
CA LEU A 43 0.49 -14.86 -0.61
C LEU A 43 1.43 -15.36 0.49
N PRO A 44 2.66 -14.83 0.66
CA PRO A 44 3.56 -15.35 1.69
C PRO A 44 2.95 -15.29 3.09
N THR A 45 2.23 -14.22 3.43
CA THR A 45 1.55 -14.08 4.73
C THR A 45 0.36 -15.04 4.82
N ILE A 46 -0.43 -15.16 3.75
CA ILE A 46 -1.61 -16.03 3.72
C ILE A 46 -1.20 -17.50 3.86
N GLU A 47 -0.21 -17.96 3.09
CA GLU A 47 0.34 -19.32 3.14
C GLU A 47 0.96 -19.63 4.50
N TYR A 48 1.74 -18.69 5.07
CA TYR A 48 2.32 -18.82 6.40
C TYR A 48 1.26 -19.12 7.49
N LEU A 49 0.11 -18.44 7.42
CA LEU A 49 -1.00 -18.61 8.34
C LEU A 49 -1.76 -19.93 8.10
N ILE A 50 -1.97 -20.28 6.84
CA ILE A 50 -2.59 -21.56 6.43
C ILE A 50 -1.78 -22.75 6.97
N ASP A 51 -0.46 -22.74 6.77
CA ASP A 51 0.43 -23.83 7.16
C ASP A 51 0.43 -24.04 8.68
N ARG A 52 0.21 -22.95 9.43
CA ARG A 52 0.04 -22.97 10.88
C ARG A 52 -1.37 -23.26 11.34
N ARG A 53 -2.28 -23.64 10.45
CA ARG A 53 -3.67 -24.00 10.77
C ARG A 53 -4.45 -22.83 11.39
N ALA A 54 -4.10 -21.59 11.07
CA ALA A 54 -4.93 -20.44 11.41
C ALA A 54 -6.20 -20.44 10.54
N LYS A 55 -7.27 -19.82 11.03
CA LYS A 55 -8.46 -19.49 10.24
C LYS A 55 -8.26 -18.08 9.69
N VAL A 56 -8.01 -17.97 8.38
CA VAL A 56 -7.60 -16.72 7.73
C VAL A 56 -8.82 -15.95 7.26
N ILE A 57 -9.00 -14.73 7.76
CA ILE A 57 -10.11 -13.83 7.42
C ILE A 57 -9.50 -12.59 6.77
N LEU A 58 -9.58 -12.51 5.44
CA LEU A 58 -8.99 -11.43 4.65
C LEU A 58 -9.98 -10.26 4.55
N CYS A 59 -9.49 -9.05 4.76
CA CYS A 59 -10.23 -7.82 4.47
C CYS A 59 -9.41 -6.89 3.56
N SER A 60 -10.09 -6.31 2.57
CA SER A 60 -9.49 -5.36 1.63
C SER A 60 -10.52 -4.33 1.16
N HIS A 61 -10.01 -3.27 0.55
CA HIS A 61 -10.80 -2.39 -0.28
C HIS A 61 -10.55 -2.67 -1.76
N LEU A 62 -11.49 -2.23 -2.61
CA LEU A 62 -11.33 -2.15 -4.05
C LEU A 62 -11.93 -0.84 -4.54
N GLY A 63 -11.12 -0.03 -5.24
CA GLY A 63 -11.51 1.28 -5.74
C GLY A 63 -11.96 2.26 -4.65
N ARG A 64 -12.87 3.18 -5.04
CA ARG A 64 -13.41 4.25 -4.20
C ARG A 64 -14.94 4.29 -4.31
N PRO A 65 -15.64 3.38 -3.64
CA PRO A 65 -17.09 3.28 -3.70
C PRO A 65 -17.85 4.38 -2.92
N LYS A 66 -17.15 5.20 -2.12
CA LYS A 66 -17.71 6.31 -1.32
C LYS A 66 -18.79 5.86 -0.32
N GLY A 67 -18.56 4.75 0.38
CA GLY A 67 -19.47 4.25 1.42
C GLY A 67 -20.80 3.74 0.89
N LYS A 68 -20.82 3.23 -0.34
CA LYS A 68 -22.01 2.65 -0.96
C LYS A 68 -21.65 1.38 -1.70
N VAL A 69 -22.59 0.44 -1.79
CA VAL A 69 -22.39 -0.77 -2.60
C VAL A 69 -22.33 -0.39 -4.08
N VAL A 70 -21.26 -0.84 -4.75
CA VAL A 70 -21.05 -0.65 -6.18
C VAL A 70 -20.68 -2.00 -6.77
N ASP A 71 -21.54 -2.60 -7.59
CA ASP A 71 -21.38 -4.00 -8.02
C ASP A 71 -20.06 -4.28 -8.75
N LYS A 72 -19.58 -3.34 -9.56
CA LYS A 72 -18.27 -3.45 -10.24
C LYS A 72 -17.06 -3.40 -9.30
N LEU A 73 -17.24 -3.02 -8.03
CA LEU A 73 -16.18 -2.93 -7.02
C LEU A 73 -16.32 -4.02 -5.94
N ARG A 74 -17.06 -5.10 -6.23
CA ARG A 74 -17.14 -6.27 -5.33
C ARG A 74 -15.86 -7.08 -5.37
N LEU A 75 -15.51 -7.67 -4.23
CA LEU A 75 -14.31 -8.49 -4.10
C LEU A 75 -14.50 -9.95 -4.56
N ALA A 76 -15.67 -10.33 -5.07
CA ALA A 76 -15.93 -11.68 -5.56
C ALA A 76 -14.95 -12.12 -6.66
N VAL A 77 -14.61 -11.23 -7.59
CA VAL A 77 -13.62 -11.49 -8.65
C VAL A 77 -12.22 -11.73 -8.08
N VAL A 78 -11.88 -11.03 -7.00
CA VAL A 78 -10.62 -11.19 -6.27
C VAL A 78 -10.60 -12.54 -5.53
N ALA A 79 -11.70 -12.93 -4.86
CA ALA A 79 -11.81 -14.22 -4.20
C ALA A 79 -11.62 -15.39 -5.19
N GLN A 80 -12.21 -15.28 -6.39
CA GLN A 80 -12.05 -16.27 -7.44
C GLN A 80 -10.60 -16.37 -7.90
N ARG A 81 -9.93 -15.23 -8.15
CA ARG A 81 -8.52 -15.22 -8.55
C ARG A 81 -7.60 -15.76 -7.47
N LEU A 82 -7.81 -15.36 -6.21
CA LEU A 82 -7.04 -15.88 -5.08
C LEU A 82 -7.22 -17.39 -4.92
N SER A 83 -8.43 -17.92 -5.14
CA SER A 83 -8.68 -19.37 -5.12
C SER A 83 -7.88 -20.12 -6.19
N GLN A 84 -7.81 -19.57 -7.41
CA GLN A 84 -7.02 -20.14 -8.49
C GLN A 84 -5.53 -20.17 -8.16
N ILE A 85 -5.01 -19.07 -7.60
CA ILE A 85 -3.59 -18.93 -7.27
C ILE A 85 -3.20 -19.86 -6.10
N LEU A 86 -4.01 -19.93 -5.05
CA LEU A 86 -3.74 -20.79 -3.88
C LEU A 86 -4.02 -22.29 -4.14
N GLY A 87 -4.67 -22.62 -5.27
CA GLY A 87 -5.10 -23.99 -5.56
C GLY A 87 -6.12 -24.55 -4.54
N ARG A 88 -6.87 -23.69 -3.86
CA ARG A 88 -7.87 -24.05 -2.85
C ARG A 88 -9.05 -23.10 -2.87
N GLN A 89 -10.16 -23.54 -2.31
CA GLN A 89 -11.35 -22.70 -2.20
C GLN A 89 -11.13 -21.56 -1.21
N VAL A 90 -11.37 -20.33 -1.65
CA VAL A 90 -11.53 -19.16 -0.79
C VAL A 90 -13.01 -18.89 -0.63
N ALA A 91 -13.51 -18.95 0.60
CA ALA A 91 -14.88 -18.57 0.90
C ALA A 91 -15.04 -17.05 0.73
N PHE A 92 -16.24 -16.59 0.39
CA PHE A 92 -16.54 -15.17 0.20
C PHE A 92 -17.85 -14.80 0.89
N THR A 93 -17.88 -13.68 1.62
CA THR A 93 -19.10 -13.15 2.24
C THR A 93 -19.67 -11.98 1.45
N LYS A 94 -20.99 -11.78 1.55
CA LYS A 94 -21.70 -10.67 0.87
C LYS A 94 -21.53 -9.31 1.58
N ASP A 95 -20.95 -9.33 2.77
CA ASP A 95 -20.66 -8.17 3.62
C ASP A 95 -19.33 -8.42 4.36
N CYS A 96 -18.76 -7.42 5.04
CA CYS A 96 -17.59 -7.55 5.88
C CYS A 96 -17.89 -7.59 7.38
N THR A 97 -19.11 -7.30 7.80
CA THR A 97 -19.52 -7.36 9.22
C THR A 97 -20.94 -7.91 9.37
N GLY A 98 -21.35 -8.16 10.62
CA GLY A 98 -22.71 -8.54 10.97
C GLY A 98 -22.95 -10.04 11.15
N PRO A 99 -24.16 -10.43 11.57
CA PRO A 99 -24.43 -11.78 12.08
C PRO A 99 -24.21 -12.90 11.08
N ASP A 100 -24.45 -12.64 9.79
CA ASP A 100 -24.23 -13.67 8.76
C ASP A 100 -22.75 -13.87 8.43
N VAL A 101 -21.93 -12.82 8.53
CA VAL A 101 -20.47 -12.92 8.42
C VAL A 101 -19.91 -13.67 9.62
N GLU A 102 -20.37 -13.35 10.83
CA GLU A 102 -19.99 -14.05 12.07
C GLU A 102 -20.28 -15.56 11.99
N LYS A 103 -21.47 -15.95 11.54
CA LYS A 103 -21.82 -17.38 11.34
C LYS A 103 -20.92 -18.08 10.31
N VAL A 104 -20.53 -17.39 9.23
CA VAL A 104 -19.61 -17.97 8.24
C VAL A 104 -18.23 -18.18 8.87
N VAL A 105 -17.72 -17.17 9.59
CA VAL A 105 -16.44 -17.27 10.31
C VAL A 105 -16.47 -18.39 11.35
N GLU A 106 -17.54 -18.54 12.12
CA GLU A 106 -17.68 -19.61 13.11
C GLU A 106 -17.60 -21.00 12.47
N LYS A 107 -18.28 -21.20 11.33
CA LYS A 107 -18.32 -22.48 10.60
C LYS A 107 -17.03 -22.83 9.86
N SER A 108 -16.18 -21.85 9.55
CA SER A 108 -14.90 -22.11 8.90
C SER A 108 -14.01 -23.02 9.76
N LYS A 109 -13.19 -23.83 9.11
CA LYS A 109 -12.24 -24.75 9.75
C LYS A 109 -10.84 -24.13 9.81
N ASN A 110 -9.98 -24.75 10.59
CA ASN A 110 -8.58 -24.36 10.71
C ASN A 110 -7.85 -24.65 9.39
N GLY A 111 -7.18 -23.63 8.85
CA GLY A 111 -6.57 -23.64 7.51
C GLY A 111 -7.47 -23.14 6.38
N ASP A 112 -8.74 -22.81 6.66
CA ASP A 112 -9.63 -22.20 5.68
C ASP A 112 -9.28 -20.72 5.48
N VAL A 113 -9.58 -20.22 4.27
CA VAL A 113 -9.43 -18.82 3.88
C VAL A 113 -10.78 -18.25 3.52
N LEU A 114 -11.12 -17.13 4.13
CA LEU A 114 -12.33 -16.34 3.88
C LEU A 114 -11.93 -14.95 3.41
N LEU A 115 -12.54 -14.44 2.34
CA LEU A 115 -12.45 -13.04 1.93
C LEU A 115 -13.76 -12.32 2.25
N LEU A 116 -13.66 -11.24 3.02
CA LEU A 116 -14.77 -10.33 3.30
C LEU A 116 -15.08 -9.45 2.09
N GLU A 117 -16.32 -8.94 2.01
CA GLU A 117 -16.68 -7.95 0.99
C GLU A 117 -15.89 -6.64 1.16
N ASN A 118 -15.89 -5.82 0.12
CA ASN A 118 -15.21 -4.53 0.07
C ASN A 118 -15.54 -3.63 1.28
N ILE A 119 -14.57 -3.45 2.16
CA ILE A 119 -14.73 -2.70 3.42
C ILE A 119 -15.14 -1.24 3.20
N ARG A 120 -14.83 -0.65 2.03
CA ARG A 120 -15.23 0.74 1.70
C ARG A 120 -16.69 0.88 1.27
N PHE A 121 -17.44 -0.21 1.16
CA PHE A 121 -18.90 -0.12 1.05
C PHE A 121 -19.54 0.44 2.33
N HIS A 122 -18.83 0.36 3.46
CA HIS A 122 -19.20 0.99 4.72
C HIS A 122 -18.52 2.37 4.83
N PRO A 123 -19.26 3.49 4.90
CA PRO A 123 -18.66 4.82 5.07
C PRO A 123 -17.84 4.97 6.36
N GLU A 124 -18.13 4.13 7.36
CA GLU A 124 -17.45 4.01 8.64
C GLU A 124 -15.95 3.71 8.50
N GLU A 125 -15.56 2.96 7.46
CA GLU A 125 -14.17 2.59 7.18
C GLU A 125 -13.28 3.83 7.00
N GLU A 126 -13.67 4.75 6.12
CA GLU A 126 -12.88 5.94 5.80
C GLU A 126 -12.98 7.02 6.90
N ARG A 127 -13.97 6.89 7.80
CA ARG A 127 -14.16 7.74 8.99
C ARG A 127 -13.38 7.26 10.21
N ASN A 128 -12.68 6.14 10.10
CA ASN A 128 -11.98 5.50 11.21
C ASN A 128 -12.90 5.16 12.40
N ASP A 129 -14.14 4.77 12.10
CA ASP A 129 -15.18 4.59 13.11
C ASP A 129 -14.86 3.42 14.06
N ALA A 130 -15.02 3.67 15.36
CA ALA A 130 -14.72 2.71 16.41
C ALA A 130 -15.69 1.52 16.41
N SER A 131 -16.98 1.74 16.13
CA SER A 131 -17.99 0.67 16.14
C SER A 131 -17.76 -0.32 14.99
N PHE A 132 -17.41 0.19 13.81
CA PHE A 132 -17.05 -0.64 12.67
C PHE A 132 -15.74 -1.41 12.91
N ALA A 133 -14.74 -0.78 13.53
CA ALA A 133 -13.52 -1.47 13.95
C ALA A 133 -13.79 -2.59 14.95
N GLN A 134 -14.67 -2.37 15.94
CA GLN A 134 -15.11 -3.41 16.87
C GLN A 134 -15.86 -4.55 16.16
N ALA A 135 -16.71 -4.23 15.18
CA ALA A 135 -17.43 -5.23 14.40
C ALA A 135 -16.46 -6.13 13.61
N LEU A 136 -15.42 -5.57 13.00
CA LEU A 136 -14.34 -6.34 12.39
C LEU A 136 -13.56 -7.16 13.43
N ALA A 137 -13.24 -6.56 14.57
CA ALA A 137 -12.46 -7.21 15.63
C ALA A 137 -13.16 -8.46 16.20
N ARG A 138 -14.50 -8.44 16.33
CA ARG A 138 -15.29 -9.61 16.81
C ARG A 138 -15.09 -10.87 15.98
N LEU A 139 -14.72 -10.72 14.71
CA LEU A 139 -14.49 -11.84 13.79
C LEU A 139 -13.19 -12.61 14.12
N ALA A 140 -12.26 -12.01 14.86
CA ALA A 140 -10.92 -12.54 15.03
C ALA A 140 -10.41 -12.51 16.47
N ASP A 141 -9.31 -13.22 16.69
CA ASP A 141 -8.54 -13.20 17.94
C ASP A 141 -7.26 -12.36 17.79
N ILE A 142 -6.76 -12.25 16.56
CA ILE A 142 -5.50 -11.59 16.20
C ILE A 142 -5.72 -10.76 14.93
N TYR A 143 -5.05 -9.61 14.86
CA TYR A 143 -5.00 -8.77 13.67
C TYR A 143 -3.60 -8.78 13.05
N VAL A 144 -3.54 -8.99 11.75
CA VAL A 144 -2.32 -8.91 10.94
C VAL A 144 -2.50 -7.81 9.89
N ASN A 145 -1.65 -6.79 9.92
CA ASN A 145 -1.62 -5.79 8.85
C ASN A 145 -0.55 -6.16 7.82
N ASP A 146 -0.99 -6.43 6.59
CA ASP A 146 -0.12 -6.76 5.47
C ASP A 146 -0.38 -5.83 4.26
N ALA A 147 -1.00 -4.67 4.51
CA ALA A 147 -1.44 -3.73 3.49
C ALA A 147 -0.58 -2.46 3.48
N PHE A 148 0.72 -2.56 3.19
CA PHE A 148 1.64 -1.40 3.15
C PHE A 148 1.10 -0.25 2.30
N GLY A 149 0.50 -0.54 1.13
CA GLY A 149 -0.11 0.48 0.27
C GLY A 149 -1.23 1.30 0.94
N ALA A 150 -1.80 0.84 2.06
CA ALA A 150 -2.87 1.49 2.79
C ALA A 150 -2.45 2.04 4.18
N VAL A 151 -1.26 1.74 4.70
CA VAL A 151 -0.87 2.14 6.08
C VAL A 151 -0.76 3.64 6.30
N HIS A 152 -0.61 4.42 5.23
CA HIS A 152 -0.59 5.89 5.29
C HIS A 152 -1.98 6.51 5.54
N ARG A 153 -3.03 5.70 5.69
CA ARG A 153 -4.42 6.14 5.91
C ARG A 153 -4.87 5.79 7.33
N SER A 154 -5.50 6.76 7.99
CA SER A 154 -6.17 6.53 9.27
C SER A 154 -7.58 6.00 9.04
N HIS A 155 -7.69 4.72 8.68
CA HIS A 155 -8.96 4.03 8.43
C HIS A 155 -9.24 2.99 9.51
N ALA A 156 -10.50 2.60 9.68
CA ALA A 156 -10.92 1.69 10.74
C ALA A 156 -10.21 0.33 10.66
N SER A 157 -10.09 -0.23 9.45
CA SER A 157 -9.39 -1.49 9.18
C SER A 157 -7.85 -1.44 9.28
N ILE A 158 -7.27 -0.26 9.51
CA ILE A 158 -5.82 -0.02 9.61
C ILE A 158 -5.42 0.40 11.02
N VAL A 159 -6.16 1.36 11.60
CA VAL A 159 -5.83 2.02 12.88
C VAL A 159 -6.76 1.55 13.99
N SER A 160 -8.05 1.90 13.95
CA SER A 160 -8.96 1.64 15.07
C SER A 160 -9.10 0.15 15.41
N VAL A 161 -8.99 -0.76 14.44
CA VAL A 161 -9.04 -2.22 14.70
C VAL A 161 -7.92 -2.69 15.63
N THR A 162 -6.77 -1.99 15.65
CA THR A 162 -5.61 -2.34 16.48
C THR A 162 -5.82 -2.04 17.96
N GLU A 163 -6.85 -1.26 18.32
CA GLU A 163 -7.21 -0.99 19.71
C GLU A 163 -7.93 -2.19 20.36
N TYR A 164 -8.46 -3.11 19.54
CA TYR A 164 -9.31 -4.21 20.01
C TYR A 164 -8.66 -5.59 19.89
N LEU A 165 -7.60 -5.71 19.08
CA LEU A 165 -6.91 -6.98 18.81
C LEU A 165 -5.41 -6.79 18.97
N THR A 166 -4.72 -7.88 19.35
CA THR A 166 -3.26 -7.91 19.24
C THR A 166 -2.89 -7.75 17.76
N ALA A 167 -2.16 -6.69 17.46
CA ALA A 167 -1.82 -6.26 16.10
C ALA A 167 -0.35 -6.53 15.78
N VAL A 168 -0.10 -7.24 14.68
CA VAL A 168 1.25 -7.52 14.18
C VAL A 168 1.37 -7.22 12.69
N ALA A 169 2.60 -7.05 12.21
CA ALA A 169 2.88 -6.93 10.77
C ALA A 169 2.83 -8.30 10.09
N GLY A 170 2.27 -8.35 8.88
CA GLY A 170 2.46 -9.46 7.96
C GLY A 170 3.82 -9.38 7.27
N LEU A 171 4.13 -10.37 6.43
CA LEU A 171 5.44 -10.53 5.81
C LEU A 171 5.71 -9.49 4.72
N LEU A 172 4.67 -9.01 4.01
CA LEU A 172 4.82 -7.93 3.05
C LEU A 172 5.08 -6.61 3.78
N LEU A 173 4.29 -6.31 4.81
CA LEU A 173 4.48 -5.08 5.58
C LEU A 173 5.84 -5.06 6.29
N GLU A 174 6.26 -6.19 6.87
CA GLU A 174 7.59 -6.36 7.47
C GLU A 174 8.69 -6.00 6.47
N LYS A 175 8.68 -6.64 5.28
CA LYS A 175 9.67 -6.41 4.23
C LYS A 175 9.71 -4.94 3.80
N GLU A 176 8.56 -4.29 3.62
CA GLU A 176 8.50 -2.89 3.21
C GLU A 176 9.08 -1.95 4.28
N ILE A 177 8.79 -2.20 5.56
CA ILE A 177 9.35 -1.44 6.68
C ILE A 177 10.87 -1.64 6.77
N GLU A 178 11.35 -2.87 6.61
CA GLU A 178 12.79 -3.19 6.62
C GLU A 178 13.54 -2.48 5.50
N VAL A 179 13.04 -2.58 4.27
CA VAL A 179 13.69 -2.00 3.10
C VAL A 179 13.66 -0.47 3.17
N LEU A 180 12.49 0.12 3.41
CA LEU A 180 12.37 1.59 3.46
C LEU A 180 13.05 2.17 4.70
N GLY A 181 12.93 1.51 5.86
CA GLY A 181 13.63 1.90 7.07
C GLY A 181 15.15 1.85 6.87
N GLY A 182 15.68 0.78 6.29
CA GLY A 182 17.10 0.67 5.97
C GLY A 182 17.60 1.77 5.03
N ILE A 183 16.85 2.06 3.98
CA ILE A 183 17.16 3.13 3.02
C ILE A 183 17.14 4.52 3.69
N ILE A 184 16.23 4.73 4.63
CA ILE A 184 16.05 6.03 5.30
C ILE A 184 17.05 6.20 6.45
N ASP A 185 17.33 5.18 7.25
CA ASP A 185 18.08 5.34 8.50
C ASP A 185 19.59 5.18 8.28
N ASN A 186 20.02 4.24 7.44
CA ASN A 186 21.44 3.99 7.17
C ASN A 186 21.65 3.37 5.77
N PRO A 187 21.52 4.17 4.70
CA PRO A 187 21.68 3.68 3.35
C PRO A 187 23.13 3.25 3.06
N ALA A 188 23.30 2.23 2.22
CA ALA A 188 24.61 1.89 1.69
C ALA A 188 25.05 2.95 0.66
N HIS A 189 26.28 3.44 0.79
CA HIS A 189 26.85 4.45 -0.10
C HIS A 189 27.73 3.82 -1.20
N PRO A 190 27.72 4.34 -2.44
CA PRO A 190 26.97 5.53 -2.88
C PRO A 190 25.46 5.28 -3.01
N PHE A 191 24.65 6.17 -2.42
CA PHE A 191 23.19 6.14 -2.45
C PHE A 191 22.65 7.20 -3.39
N ALA A 192 21.83 6.77 -4.35
CA ALA A 192 21.27 7.63 -5.39
C ALA A 192 19.75 7.62 -5.38
N ALA A 193 19.14 8.79 -5.49
CA ALA A 193 17.69 8.94 -5.70
C ALA A 193 17.41 9.31 -7.16
N LEU A 194 16.61 8.49 -7.85
CA LEU A 194 16.10 8.79 -9.20
C LEU A 194 14.67 9.34 -9.09
N LEU A 195 14.50 10.59 -9.51
CA LEU A 195 13.23 11.30 -9.46
C LEU A 195 12.75 11.57 -10.87
N GLY A 196 11.61 10.99 -11.22
CA GLY A 196 10.88 11.26 -12.46
C GLY A 196 9.45 11.73 -12.19
N GLY A 197 8.65 11.86 -13.24
CA GLY A 197 7.24 12.24 -13.18
C GLY A 197 6.96 13.57 -13.90
N ALA A 198 5.72 14.03 -13.82
CA ALA A 198 5.27 15.23 -14.54
C ALA A 198 5.40 16.52 -13.71
N LYS A 199 5.24 16.44 -12.38
CA LYS A 199 5.20 17.60 -11.48
C LYS A 199 6.13 17.44 -10.29
N ILE A 200 6.87 18.51 -9.99
CA ILE A 200 7.73 18.69 -8.82
C ILE A 200 6.89 18.82 -7.56
N SER A 201 5.74 19.50 -7.64
CA SER A 201 4.85 19.74 -6.49
C SER A 201 4.49 18.47 -5.72
N ASP A 202 4.27 17.36 -6.44
CA ASP A 202 3.96 16.05 -5.84
C ASP A 202 5.15 15.40 -5.10
N LYS A 203 6.36 15.93 -5.25
CA LYS A 203 7.63 15.28 -4.83
C LYS A 203 8.47 16.12 -3.88
N VAL A 204 8.14 17.39 -3.67
CA VAL A 204 8.95 18.34 -2.88
C VAL A 204 9.32 17.77 -1.50
N GLY A 205 8.33 17.31 -0.73
CA GLY A 205 8.58 16.79 0.62
C GLY A 205 9.48 15.56 0.63
N MET A 206 9.41 14.71 -0.40
CA MET A 206 10.31 13.56 -0.55
C MET A 206 11.74 14.04 -0.82
N ILE A 207 11.93 15.04 -1.70
CA ILE A 207 13.26 15.59 -2.01
C ILE A 207 13.87 16.22 -0.77
N GLU A 208 13.12 17.07 -0.05
CA GLU A 208 13.58 17.73 1.17
C GLU A 208 13.99 16.72 2.26
N THR A 209 13.29 15.57 2.33
CA THR A 209 13.63 14.50 3.29
C THR A 209 14.89 13.75 2.87
N ILE A 210 15.04 13.42 1.59
CA ILE A 210 16.09 12.52 1.10
C ILE A 210 17.41 13.23 0.75
N ILE A 211 17.38 14.53 0.45
CA ILE A 211 18.57 15.33 0.06
C ILE A 211 19.66 15.35 1.13
N SER A 212 19.32 15.07 2.39
CA SER A 212 20.29 14.97 3.48
C SER A 212 20.96 13.60 3.59
N LYS A 213 20.54 12.62 2.77
CA LYS A 213 20.88 11.20 2.91
C LYS A 213 21.51 10.58 1.67
N VAL A 214 21.37 11.21 0.50
CA VAL A 214 21.86 10.70 -0.78
C VAL A 214 23.16 11.37 -1.20
N ASP A 215 24.00 10.65 -1.95
CA ASP A 215 25.18 11.21 -2.62
C ASP A 215 24.81 11.77 -4.00
N TYR A 216 23.79 11.20 -4.64
CA TYR A 216 23.35 11.57 -5.98
C TYR A 216 21.84 11.78 -6.04
N ILE A 217 21.42 12.82 -6.75
CA ILE A 217 20.03 13.03 -7.15
C ILE A 217 19.98 13.09 -8.67
N LEU A 218 19.28 12.15 -9.29
CA LEU A 218 19.07 12.13 -10.73
C LEU A 218 17.65 12.61 -11.02
N ILE A 219 17.51 13.67 -11.82
CA ILE A 219 16.21 14.19 -12.22
C ILE A 219 15.93 13.80 -13.68
N GLY A 220 14.77 13.21 -13.93
CA GLY A 220 14.28 12.87 -15.27
C GLY A 220 12.79 13.16 -15.43
N GLY A 221 12.20 12.76 -16.55
CA GLY A 221 10.78 13.02 -16.85
C GLY A 221 10.46 14.51 -17.02
N GLY A 222 9.17 14.85 -16.99
CA GLY A 222 8.70 16.23 -17.18
C GLY A 222 9.24 17.22 -16.15
N ILE A 223 9.48 16.77 -14.91
CA ILE A 223 10.05 17.64 -13.87
C ILE A 223 11.43 18.20 -14.23
N ALA A 224 12.22 17.49 -15.05
CA ALA A 224 13.55 17.94 -15.47
C ALA A 224 13.49 19.28 -16.22
N ALA A 225 12.41 19.54 -16.98
CA ALA A 225 12.25 20.79 -17.71
C ALA A 225 12.18 22.01 -16.77
N THR A 226 11.51 21.90 -15.62
CA THR A 226 11.48 22.98 -14.62
C THR A 226 12.87 23.24 -14.02
N PHE A 227 13.67 22.21 -13.75
CA PHE A 227 15.06 22.36 -13.27
C PHE A 227 15.97 22.97 -14.34
N LEU A 228 15.86 22.51 -15.60
CA LEU A 228 16.60 23.08 -16.73
C LEU A 228 16.22 24.55 -16.95
N LYS A 229 14.93 24.89 -16.87
CA LYS A 229 14.46 26.27 -16.97
C LYS A 229 15.00 27.15 -15.83
N ALA A 230 15.07 26.62 -14.60
CA ALA A 230 15.67 27.32 -13.46
C ALA A 230 17.18 27.55 -13.63
N LYS A 231 17.89 26.71 -14.40
CA LYS A 231 19.27 26.94 -14.84
C LYS A 231 19.38 27.84 -16.09
N SER A 232 18.30 28.52 -16.45
CA SER A 232 18.22 29.43 -17.61
C SER A 232 18.36 28.74 -18.98
N TYR A 233 18.14 27.43 -19.08
CA TYR A 233 18.04 26.77 -20.39
C TYR A 233 16.68 27.05 -21.05
N GLU A 234 16.69 27.11 -22.38
CA GLU A 234 15.49 27.04 -23.22
C GLU A 234 14.90 25.63 -23.16
N VAL A 235 13.58 25.52 -22.92
CA VAL A 235 12.89 24.22 -22.80
C VAL A 235 11.70 24.06 -23.77
N GLY A 236 11.52 25.01 -24.69
CA GLY A 236 10.45 24.99 -25.69
C GLY A 236 9.06 24.85 -25.06
N LEU A 237 8.28 23.90 -25.58
CA LEU A 237 6.92 23.57 -25.12
C LEU A 237 6.89 22.52 -23.99
N SER A 238 8.05 22.16 -23.43
CA SER A 238 8.12 21.17 -22.34
C SER A 238 7.29 21.63 -21.13
N LEU A 239 6.69 20.67 -20.42
CA LEU A 239 5.89 20.95 -19.24
C LEU A 239 6.76 21.58 -18.14
N ILE A 240 6.41 22.79 -17.72
CA ILE A 240 7.08 23.50 -16.61
C ILE A 240 6.07 23.95 -15.56
N GLU A 241 6.50 23.95 -14.30
CA GLU A 241 5.79 24.59 -13.20
C GLU A 241 6.43 25.96 -12.92
N GLN A 242 5.90 27.01 -13.56
CA GLN A 242 6.48 28.37 -13.48
C GLN A 242 6.53 28.91 -12.05
N ASP A 243 5.54 28.58 -11.22
CA ASP A 243 5.46 28.95 -9.80
C ASP A 243 6.47 28.20 -8.92
N ARG A 244 7.23 27.25 -9.48
CA ARG A 244 8.19 26.40 -8.77
C ARG A 244 9.63 26.52 -9.25
N LEU A 245 9.93 27.51 -10.09
CA LEU A 245 11.31 27.77 -10.54
C LEU A 245 12.23 28.13 -9.37
N ASP A 246 11.78 28.98 -8.46
CA ASP A 246 12.53 29.36 -7.25
C ASP A 246 12.80 28.15 -6.35
N LEU A 247 11.81 27.25 -6.25
CA LEU A 247 11.96 26.01 -5.50
C LEU A 247 13.01 25.09 -6.14
N ALA A 248 12.98 24.92 -7.46
CA ALA A 248 13.96 24.11 -8.18
C ALA A 248 15.38 24.69 -8.01
N ALA A 249 15.52 26.01 -8.08
CA ALA A 249 16.77 26.72 -7.83
C ALA A 249 17.29 26.46 -6.40
N LYS A 250 16.41 26.62 -5.39
CA LYS A 250 16.75 26.34 -4.00
C LYS A 250 17.20 24.90 -3.77
N LEU A 251 16.51 23.92 -4.36
CA LEU A 251 16.89 22.50 -4.25
C LEU A 251 18.26 22.21 -4.86
N MET A 252 18.61 22.84 -6.00
CA MET A 252 19.95 22.72 -6.59
C MET A 252 21.03 23.36 -5.71
N GLU A 253 20.72 24.50 -5.08
CA GLU A 253 21.62 25.16 -4.14
C GLU A 253 21.82 24.30 -2.88
N ASP A 254 20.75 23.76 -2.31
CA ASP A 254 20.79 22.90 -1.13
C ASP A 254 21.58 21.60 -1.40
N ALA A 255 21.41 21.00 -2.59
CA ALA A 255 22.20 19.84 -3.00
C ALA A 255 23.69 20.18 -3.04
N THR A 256 24.04 21.32 -3.65
CA THR A 256 25.42 21.81 -3.75
C THR A 256 26.03 22.06 -2.38
N LYS A 257 25.31 22.75 -1.48
CA LYS A 257 25.75 23.03 -0.10
C LYS A 257 26.04 21.76 0.70
N ARG A 258 25.31 20.67 0.41
CA ARG A 258 25.43 19.38 1.10
C ARG A 258 26.41 18.42 0.43
N GLY A 259 27.05 18.83 -0.67
CA GLY A 259 27.96 17.96 -1.44
C GLY A 259 27.24 16.87 -2.25
N VAL A 260 25.92 16.98 -2.41
CA VAL A 260 25.10 16.04 -3.19
C VAL A 260 25.21 16.39 -4.67
N ARG A 261 25.52 15.38 -5.49
CA ARG A 261 25.62 15.54 -6.95
C ARG A 261 24.24 15.45 -7.59
N LEU A 262 23.67 16.60 -7.92
CA LEU A 262 22.42 16.68 -8.68
C LEU A 262 22.71 16.61 -10.19
N LEU A 263 22.22 15.56 -10.83
CA LEU A 263 22.38 15.26 -12.25
C LEU A 263 21.06 15.55 -12.98
N LEU A 264 21.15 16.39 -14.01
CA LEU A 264 20.07 16.69 -14.95
C LEU A 264 20.35 16.00 -16.29
N PRO A 265 19.33 15.78 -17.14
CA PRO A 265 19.53 15.26 -18.48
C PRO A 265 20.45 16.18 -19.28
N VAL A 266 21.39 15.58 -20.03
CA VAL A 266 22.32 16.31 -20.91
C VAL A 266 21.81 16.39 -22.34
N ASP A 267 20.90 15.49 -22.70
CA ASP A 267 20.15 15.42 -23.93
C ASP A 267 18.70 15.03 -23.65
N VAL A 268 17.81 15.30 -24.61
CA VAL A 268 16.39 14.98 -24.53
C VAL A 268 15.88 14.54 -25.89
N VAL A 269 14.88 13.66 -25.89
CA VAL A 269 14.11 13.33 -27.10
C VAL A 269 12.94 14.30 -27.19
N VAL A 270 12.80 14.98 -28.32
CA VAL A 270 11.74 15.98 -28.58
C VAL A 270 10.79 15.49 -29.67
N ALA A 271 9.51 15.86 -29.56
CA ALA A 271 8.45 15.54 -30.51
C ALA A 271 7.39 16.66 -30.52
#